data_AF-A0A7S0TLC6-F1
#
_entry.id   AF-A0A7S0TLC6-F1
#
_cell.length_a   1.000
_cell.length_b   1.000
_cell.length_c   1.000
_cell.angle_alpha   90.00
_cell.angle_beta   90.00
_cell.angle_gamma   90.00
#
_symmetry.space_group_name_H-M   'P 1'
#
loop_
_entity.id
_entity.type
_entity.pdbx_description
1 polymer ?
#
loop_
_entity_poly.entity_id
_entity_poly.type
_entity_poly.pdbx_seq_one_letter_code
_entity_poly.pdbx_strand_id
1 'polypeptide(L)'
;ARVWMMKGSKPEFVGHNNPAAFDGDWMVRYMTYWHVYCVNLRLLALPLPWSFSCDWSMGAVPLVSTVTDPRNVPSLLLLLLLLALSAHVLRTSLSFFPSPMSRTLAQVFSLLFVPFIPAANLFFTVGFVVAERVLYLPSLGFCLLLTFLLEPLLSHPGRQAGG
;
A
#
# COMPACT_ATOMS: atom_id res chain seq x y z
N ALA A 1 -21.04 -16.06 13.01
CA ALA A 1 -21.60 -16.74 11.83
C ALA A 1 -20.54 -17.55 11.05
N ARG A 2 -19.51 -16.94 10.44
CA ARG A 2 -18.50 -17.65 9.62
C ARG A 2 -17.68 -18.71 10.37
N VAL A 3 -17.16 -18.40 11.57
CA VAL A 3 -16.35 -19.36 12.37
C VAL A 3 -17.17 -20.59 12.78
N TRP A 4 -18.44 -20.39 13.06
CA TRP A 4 -19.37 -21.46 13.41
C TRP A 4 -19.72 -22.33 12.19
N MET A 5 -19.92 -21.72 11.02
CA MET A 5 -20.09 -22.44 9.75
C MET A 5 -18.86 -23.27 9.37
N MET A 6 -17.65 -22.78 9.65
CA MET A 6 -16.41 -23.52 9.36
C MET A 6 -16.00 -24.49 10.48
N LYS A 7 -16.83 -24.70 11.52
CA LYS A 7 -16.52 -25.60 12.66
C LYS A 7 -15.13 -25.34 13.28
N GLY A 8 -14.69 -24.07 13.28
CA GLY A 8 -13.36 -23.70 13.77
C GLY A 8 -12.17 -24.11 12.89
N SER A 9 -12.39 -24.61 11.67
CA SER A 9 -11.29 -24.86 10.73
C SER A 9 -10.69 -23.54 10.21
N LYS A 10 -9.40 -23.57 9.87
CA LYS A 10 -8.73 -22.43 9.22
C LYS A 10 -9.31 -22.27 7.80
N PRO A 11 -9.45 -21.02 7.30
CA PRO A 11 -9.85 -20.81 5.92
C PRO A 11 -8.82 -21.45 4.98
N GLU A 12 -9.27 -22.37 4.13
CA GLU A 12 -8.44 -22.89 3.05
C GLU A 12 -8.47 -21.91 1.88
N PHE A 13 -7.28 -21.41 1.52
CA PHE A 13 -7.13 -20.54 0.37
C PHE A 13 -6.88 -21.40 -0.86
N VAL A 14 -7.70 -21.20 -1.89
CA VAL A 14 -7.57 -21.90 -3.17
C VAL A 14 -6.59 -21.13 -4.05
N GLY A 15 -5.60 -21.82 -4.61
CA GLY A 15 -4.55 -21.17 -5.42
C GLY A 15 -5.06 -20.47 -6.68
N HIS A 16 -6.25 -20.82 -7.12
CA HIS A 16 -6.97 -20.12 -8.18
C HIS A 16 -7.27 -18.64 -7.87
N ASN A 17 -7.51 -18.31 -6.59
CA ASN A 17 -7.87 -16.96 -6.19
C ASN A 17 -6.64 -16.06 -6.07
N ASN A 18 -5.49 -16.64 -5.71
CA ASN A 18 -4.23 -15.93 -5.62
C ASN A 18 -3.11 -16.79 -6.24
N PRO A 19 -3.01 -16.87 -7.58
CA PRO A 19 -2.00 -17.69 -8.24
C PRO A 19 -0.58 -17.30 -7.83
N ALA A 20 -0.34 -16.01 -7.54
CA ALA A 20 0.94 -15.50 -7.05
C ALA A 20 1.32 -16.03 -5.66
N ALA A 21 0.36 -16.43 -4.82
CA ALA A 21 0.69 -16.97 -3.50
C ALA A 21 1.12 -18.45 -3.53
N PHE A 22 0.71 -19.18 -4.57
CA PHE A 22 0.88 -20.63 -4.68
C PHE A 22 1.82 -21.06 -5.82
N ASP A 23 2.48 -20.11 -6.49
CA ASP A 23 3.51 -20.41 -7.48
C ASP A 23 4.69 -21.17 -6.84
N GLY A 24 5.31 -22.07 -7.60
CA GLY A 24 6.43 -22.89 -7.12
C GLY A 24 7.75 -22.12 -6.99
N ASP A 25 7.91 -21.04 -7.75
CA ASP A 25 9.13 -20.22 -7.75
C ASP A 25 8.99 -19.02 -6.82
N TRP A 26 9.83 -18.97 -5.78
CA TRP A 26 9.85 -17.89 -4.80
C TRP A 26 10.14 -16.52 -5.43
N MET A 27 10.92 -16.47 -6.53
CA MET A 27 11.26 -15.22 -7.21
C MET A 27 10.02 -14.64 -7.90
N VAL A 28 9.25 -15.47 -8.61
CA VAL A 28 8.00 -15.08 -9.27
C VAL A 28 7.00 -14.55 -8.25
N ARG A 29 6.89 -15.20 -7.09
CA ARG A 29 6.05 -14.74 -5.97
C ARG A 29 6.48 -13.36 -5.48
N TYR A 30 7.77 -13.19 -5.20
CA TYR A 30 8.33 -11.91 -4.72
C TYR A 30 8.08 -10.76 -5.70
N MET A 31 8.41 -10.96 -6.98
CA MET A 31 8.21 -9.96 -8.03
C MET A 31 6.74 -9.61 -8.23
N THR A 32 5.88 -10.63 -8.25
CA THR A 32 4.45 -10.42 -8.41
C THR A 32 3.85 -9.70 -7.22
N TYR A 33 4.29 -9.98 -5.98
CA TYR A 33 3.85 -9.24 -4.80
C TYR A 33 4.22 -7.76 -4.85
N TRP A 34 5.45 -7.44 -5.26
CA TRP A 34 5.86 -6.05 -5.45
C TRP A 34 5.07 -5.35 -6.55
N HIS A 35 4.76 -6.05 -7.63
CA HIS A 35 3.89 -5.53 -8.68
C HIS A 35 2.47 -5.27 -8.16
N VAL A 36 1.92 -6.19 -7.37
CA VAL A 36 0.64 -6.03 -6.69
C VAL A 36 0.63 -4.81 -5.76
N TYR A 37 1.71 -4.52 -5.04
CA TYR A 37 1.81 -3.29 -4.25
C TYR A 37 1.76 -2.04 -5.13
N CYS A 38 2.38 -2.05 -6.31
CA CYS A 38 2.25 -0.95 -7.27
C CYS A 38 0.81 -0.80 -7.78
N VAL A 39 0.09 -1.89 -8.03
CA VAL A 39 -1.33 -1.87 -8.39
C VAL A 39 -2.16 -1.26 -7.25
N ASN A 40 -1.92 -1.69 -6.01
CA ASN A 40 -2.56 -1.12 -4.82
C ASN A 40 -2.32 0.39 -4.68
N LEU A 41 -1.07 0.83 -4.90
CA LEU A 41 -0.72 2.26 -4.85
C LEU A 41 -1.34 3.05 -6.01
N ARG A 42 -1.43 2.46 -7.20
CA ARG A 42 -2.11 3.08 -8.34
C ARG A 42 -3.60 3.29 -8.05
N LEU A 43 -4.27 2.29 -7.46
CA LEU A 43 -5.68 2.42 -7.04
C LEU A 43 -5.86 3.51 -5.98
N LEU A 44 -4.89 3.67 -5.08
CA LEU A 44 -4.89 4.70 -4.04
C LEU A 44 -4.70 6.11 -4.62
N ALA A 45 -3.70 6.29 -5.49
CA ALA A 45 -3.32 7.59 -6.02
C ALA A 45 -4.22 8.05 -7.18
N LEU A 46 -4.74 7.10 -7.96
CA LEU A 46 -5.56 7.33 -9.15
C LEU A 46 -6.79 6.40 -9.11
N PRO A 47 -7.81 6.73 -8.29
CA PRO A 47 -9.06 5.97 -8.24
C PRO A 47 -9.89 6.23 -9.51
N LEU A 48 -9.47 5.64 -10.61
CA LEU A 48 -10.14 5.74 -11.91
C LEU A 48 -11.21 4.64 -12.01
N PRO A 49 -12.42 4.94 -12.53
CA PRO A 49 -13.53 3.97 -12.58
C PRO A 49 -13.19 2.64 -13.26
N TRP A 50 -12.32 2.68 -14.27
CA TRP A 50 -11.91 1.52 -15.06
C TRP A 50 -10.74 0.72 -14.45
N SER A 51 -10.16 1.18 -13.34
CA SER A 51 -9.06 0.46 -12.68
C SER A 51 -9.55 -0.54 -11.62
N PHE A 52 -10.83 -0.46 -11.22
CA PHE A 52 -11.45 -1.41 -10.30
C PHE A 52 -11.96 -2.66 -11.02
N SER A 53 -11.85 -3.81 -10.37
CA SER A 53 -12.38 -5.10 -10.82
C SER A 53 -13.40 -5.60 -9.81
N CYS A 54 -14.46 -6.27 -10.27
CA CYS A 54 -15.51 -6.83 -9.40
C CYS A 54 -14.94 -7.86 -8.40
N ASP A 55 -13.94 -8.62 -8.83
CA ASP A 55 -13.12 -9.48 -8.00
C ASP A 55 -11.71 -9.61 -8.60
N TRP A 56 -10.67 -9.48 -7.76
CA TRP A 56 -9.27 -9.60 -8.18
C TRP A 56 -8.80 -11.06 -8.11
N SER A 57 -9.61 -11.97 -8.66
CA SER A 57 -9.37 -13.42 -8.64
C SER A 57 -8.78 -13.89 -9.98
N MET A 58 -8.43 -15.19 -10.09
CA MET A 58 -8.24 -15.87 -11.37
C MET A 58 -7.15 -15.30 -12.29
N GLY A 59 -6.08 -14.75 -11.72
CA GLY A 59 -5.00 -14.16 -12.52
C GLY A 59 -5.34 -12.78 -13.09
N ALA A 60 -6.28 -12.06 -12.48
CA ALA A 60 -6.55 -10.64 -12.78
C ALA A 60 -5.27 -9.78 -12.76
N VAL A 61 -4.30 -10.12 -11.89
CA VAL A 61 -2.94 -9.59 -11.95
C VAL A 61 -2.02 -10.66 -12.57
N PRO A 62 -1.37 -10.39 -13.72
CA PRO A 62 -0.49 -11.36 -14.35
C PRO A 62 0.78 -11.55 -13.52
N LEU A 63 1.24 -12.81 -13.43
CA LEU A 63 2.50 -13.17 -12.77
C LEU A 63 3.68 -12.48 -13.46
N VAL A 64 4.62 -11.99 -12.67
CA VAL A 64 5.90 -11.45 -13.16
C VAL A 64 6.94 -12.56 -13.07
N SER A 65 7.23 -13.17 -14.21
CA SER A 65 8.14 -14.32 -14.29
C SER A 65 9.59 -13.95 -14.63
N THR A 66 9.84 -12.73 -15.11
CA THR A 66 11.15 -12.30 -15.57
C THR A 66 11.65 -11.06 -14.83
N VAL A 67 12.95 -11.02 -14.55
CA VAL A 67 13.59 -9.88 -13.87
C VAL A 67 13.62 -8.63 -14.75
N THR A 68 13.69 -8.82 -16.06
CA THR A 68 13.72 -7.75 -17.06
C THR A 68 12.34 -7.20 -17.40
N ASP A 69 11.26 -7.68 -16.74
CA ASP A 69 9.93 -7.14 -16.95
C ASP A 69 9.89 -5.64 -16.58
N PRO A 70 9.43 -4.74 -17.46
CA PRO A 70 9.32 -3.31 -17.16
C PRO A 70 8.47 -3.02 -15.92
N ARG A 71 7.59 -3.93 -15.50
CA ARG A 71 6.79 -3.83 -14.28
C ARG A 71 7.64 -3.84 -13.00
N ASN A 72 8.88 -4.33 -13.06
CA ASN A 72 9.80 -4.30 -11.93
C ASN A 72 10.37 -2.90 -11.66
N VAL A 73 10.33 -1.99 -12.64
CA VAL A 73 10.79 -0.60 -12.47
C VAL A 73 9.95 0.15 -11.44
N PRO A 74 8.60 0.25 -11.55
CA PRO A 74 7.79 0.90 -10.53
C PRO A 74 7.85 0.17 -9.18
N SER A 75 8.05 -1.15 -9.17
CA SER A 75 8.28 -1.94 -7.96
C SER A 75 9.56 -1.55 -7.22
N LEU A 76 10.66 -1.35 -7.95
CA LEU A 76 11.91 -0.88 -7.38
C LEU A 76 11.78 0.55 -6.85
N LEU A 77 11.13 1.45 -7.59
CA LEU A 77 10.87 2.82 -7.15
C LEU A 77 10.03 2.83 -5.87
N LEU A 78 9.01 1.98 -5.79
CA LEU A 78 8.20 1.82 -4.59
C LEU A 78 9.03 1.35 -3.40
N LEU A 79 9.85 0.31 -3.58
CA LEU A 79 10.75 -0.17 -2.53
C LEU A 79 11.70 0.94 -2.04
N LEU A 80 12.32 1.69 -2.94
CA LEU A 80 13.21 2.80 -2.60
C LEU A 80 12.47 3.91 -1.85
N LEU A 81 11.24 4.24 -2.26
CA LEU A 81 10.39 5.19 -1.56
C LEU A 81 10.09 4.72 -0.13
N LEU A 82 9.71 3.45 0.06
CA LEU A 82 9.46 2.87 1.38
C LEU A 82 10.69 2.90 2.28
N LEU A 83 11.87 2.59 1.73
CA LEU A 83 13.13 2.66 2.47
C LEU A 83 13.49 4.10 2.85
N ALA A 84 13.32 5.06 1.94
CA ALA A 84 13.57 6.47 2.22
C ALA A 84 12.61 7.00 3.31
N LEU A 85 11.33 6.66 3.22
CA LEU A 85 10.32 7.07 4.20
C LEU A 85 10.56 6.43 5.57
N SER A 86 10.87 5.14 5.62
CA SER A 86 11.17 4.46 6.89
C SER A 86 12.43 5.03 7.55
N ALA A 87 13.47 5.33 6.77
CA ALA A 87 14.67 6.01 7.26
C ALA A 87 14.36 7.43 7.76
N HIS A 88 13.50 8.18 7.07
CA HIS A 88 13.07 9.52 7.50
C HIS A 88 12.32 9.46 8.84
N VAL A 89 11.33 8.56 8.96
CA VAL A 89 10.56 8.36 10.20
C VAL A 89 11.47 7.95 11.37
N LEU A 90 12.44 7.06 11.13
CA LEU A 90 13.38 6.63 12.15
C LEU A 90 14.29 7.78 12.60
N ARG A 91 14.83 8.57 11.66
CA ARG A 91 15.66 9.75 11.96
C ARG A 91 14.89 10.79 12.77
N THR A 92 13.65 11.06 12.41
CA THR A 92 12.78 11.98 13.16
C THR A 92 12.46 11.43 14.55
N SER A 93 12.14 10.14 14.67
CA SER A 93 11.81 9.51 15.94
C SER A 93 12.99 9.50 16.93
N LEU A 94 14.22 9.39 16.41
CA LEU A 94 15.44 9.46 17.22
C LEU A 94 15.89 10.90 17.50
N SER A 95 15.30 11.91 16.86
CA SER A 95 15.65 13.31 17.11
C SER A 95 15.06 13.81 18.43
N PHE A 96 15.91 14.36 19.30
CA PHE A 96 15.56 14.75 20.68
C PHE A 96 14.61 15.97 20.76
N PHE A 97 14.58 16.80 19.71
CA PHE A 97 13.68 17.95 19.57
C PHE A 97 12.91 17.88 18.24
N PRO A 98 11.88 17.03 18.13
CA PRO A 98 11.14 16.93 16.88
C PRO A 98 10.29 18.18 16.68
N SER A 99 10.39 18.81 15.51
CA SER A 99 9.42 19.84 15.13
C SER A 99 8.00 19.25 15.08
N PRO A 100 6.95 20.03 15.43
CA PRO A 100 5.58 19.54 15.42
C PRO A 100 5.16 19.02 14.02
N MET A 101 5.63 19.67 12.95
CA MET A 101 5.39 19.27 11.56
C MET A 101 5.98 17.88 11.24
N SER A 102 7.21 17.59 11.69
CA SER A 102 7.85 16.30 11.42
C SER A 102 7.16 15.15 12.17
N ARG A 103 6.60 15.42 13.35
CA ARG A 103 5.76 14.46 14.11
C ARG A 103 4.46 14.14 13.39
N THR A 104 3.75 15.14 12.90
CA THR A 104 2.48 14.94 12.18
C THR A 104 2.70 14.14 10.90
N LEU A 105 3.76 14.44 10.14
CA LEU A 105 4.11 13.66 8.95
C LEU A 105 4.42 12.19 9.30
N ALA A 106 5.22 11.95 10.34
CA ALA A 106 5.53 10.58 10.78
C ALA A 106 4.28 9.78 11.21
N GLN A 107 3.30 10.43 11.86
CA GLN A 107 2.03 9.81 12.24
C GLN A 107 1.17 9.46 11.02
N VAL A 108 1.04 10.38 10.06
CA VAL A 108 0.28 10.16 8.82
C VAL A 108 0.90 9.04 7.98
N PHE A 109 2.24 8.99 7.89
CA PHE A 109 2.94 7.88 7.22
C PHE A 109 2.73 6.55 7.94
N SER A 110 2.78 6.53 9.27
CA SER A 110 2.52 5.32 10.05
C SER A 110 1.10 4.80 9.78
N LEU A 111 0.12 5.70 9.70
CA LEU A 111 -1.27 5.35 9.39
C LEU A 111 -1.46 4.82 7.96
N LEU A 112 -0.58 5.16 7.03
CA LEU A 112 -0.60 4.67 5.66
C LEU A 112 -0.03 3.24 5.54
N PHE A 113 1.03 2.93 6.28
CA PHE A 113 1.76 1.65 6.15
C PHE A 113 1.36 0.58 7.15
N VAL A 114 1.13 0.93 8.42
CA VAL A 114 0.78 -0.03 9.48
C VAL A 114 -0.44 -0.90 9.13
N PRO A 115 -1.55 -0.37 8.59
CA PRO A 115 -2.70 -1.21 8.21
C PRO A 115 -2.44 -2.06 6.96
N PHE A 116 -1.44 -1.71 6.14
CA PHE A 116 -1.09 -2.45 4.93
C PHE A 116 -0.21 -3.68 5.23
N ILE A 117 0.61 -3.64 6.29
CA ILE A 117 1.55 -4.72 6.65
C ILE A 117 0.86 -6.10 6.82
N PRO A 118 -0.28 -6.24 7.51
CA PRO A 118 -0.95 -7.54 7.66
C PRO A 118 -1.51 -8.09 6.34
N ALA A 119 -1.89 -7.20 5.41
CA ALA A 119 -2.48 -7.57 4.13
C ALA A 119 -1.45 -7.73 3.01
N ALA A 120 -0.19 -7.35 3.25
CA ALA A 120 0.87 -7.36 2.26
C ALA A 120 1.37 -8.77 1.91
N ASN A 121 0.76 -9.85 2.39
CA ASN A 121 1.26 -11.23 2.18
C ASN A 121 2.69 -11.48 2.71
N LEU A 122 3.21 -10.59 3.58
CA LEU A 122 4.57 -10.66 4.14
C LEU A 122 4.72 -11.73 5.23
N PHE A 123 3.72 -11.86 6.11
CA PHE A 123 3.75 -12.81 7.24
C PHE A 123 2.81 -14.01 7.04
N PHE A 124 1.72 -13.83 6.30
CA PHE A 124 0.72 -14.86 6.03
C PHE A 124 0.23 -14.72 4.61
N THR A 125 0.11 -15.82 3.87
CA THR A 125 -0.49 -15.83 2.54
C THR A 125 -1.99 -15.60 2.67
N VAL A 126 -2.44 -14.45 2.19
CA VAL A 126 -3.84 -14.07 2.15
C VAL A 126 -4.41 -14.46 0.79
N GLY A 127 -5.64 -14.97 0.77
CA GLY A 127 -6.27 -15.50 -0.44
C GLY A 127 -6.75 -14.46 -1.46
N PHE A 128 -6.50 -13.17 -1.26
CA PHE A 128 -6.83 -12.10 -2.21
C PHE A 128 -5.57 -11.48 -2.81
N VAL A 129 -5.62 -11.14 -4.09
CA VAL A 129 -4.49 -10.55 -4.82
C VAL A 129 -4.41 -9.05 -4.56
N VAL A 130 -5.52 -8.32 -4.65
CA VAL A 130 -5.58 -6.86 -4.41
C VAL A 130 -6.50 -6.59 -3.24
N ALA A 131 -6.06 -5.70 -2.35
CA ALA A 131 -6.69 -5.48 -1.05
C ALA A 131 -7.48 -4.16 -1.04
N GLU A 132 -8.45 -4.00 -1.94
CA GLU A 132 -9.23 -2.75 -2.08
C GLU A 132 -9.87 -2.29 -0.75
N ARG A 133 -10.37 -3.24 0.05
CA ARG A 133 -10.99 -2.95 1.35
C ARG A 133 -9.97 -2.59 2.42
N VAL A 134 -8.72 -3.03 2.25
CA VAL A 134 -7.62 -2.68 3.14
C VAL A 134 -7.07 -1.30 2.80
N LEU A 135 -7.24 -0.84 1.55
CA LEU A 135 -6.81 0.48 1.09
C LEU A 135 -7.63 1.66 1.66
N TYR A 136 -8.75 1.41 2.35
CA TYR A 136 -9.55 2.49 2.97
C TYR A 136 -8.83 3.22 4.12
N LEU A 137 -8.08 2.52 4.97
CA LEU A 137 -7.30 3.17 6.04
C LEU A 137 -6.09 3.93 5.46
N PRO A 138 -5.31 3.34 4.53
CA PRO A 138 -4.30 4.06 3.77
C PRO A 138 -4.82 5.27 2.99
N SER A 139 -6.05 5.25 2.46
CA SER A 139 -6.60 6.38 1.70
C SER A 139 -6.91 7.57 2.60
N LEU A 140 -7.38 7.35 3.83
CA LEU A 140 -7.50 8.40 4.83
C LEU A 140 -6.13 9.04 5.14
N GLY A 141 -5.09 8.22 5.33
CA GLY A 141 -3.72 8.72 5.50
C GLY A 141 -3.22 9.51 4.30
N PHE A 142 -3.49 9.04 3.08
CA PHE A 142 -3.10 9.72 1.85
C PHE A 142 -3.80 11.08 1.69
N CYS A 143 -5.10 11.17 1.98
CA CYS A 143 -5.85 12.43 1.94
C CYS A 143 -5.30 13.45 2.96
N LEU A 144 -4.97 13.02 4.18
CA LEU A 144 -4.35 13.89 5.18
C LEU A 144 -2.97 14.39 4.74
N LEU A 145 -2.16 13.51 4.14
CA LEU A 145 -0.86 13.89 3.60
C LEU A 145 -1.00 14.93 2.48
N LEU A 146 -1.97 14.75 1.58
CA LEU A 146 -2.25 15.67 0.48
C LEU A 146 -2.67 17.04 1.01
N THR A 147 -3.51 17.10 2.05
CA THR A 147 -3.88 18.38 2.68
C THR A 147 -2.69 19.12 3.27
N PHE A 148 -1.80 18.44 4.00
CA PHE A 148 -0.60 19.06 4.55
C PHE A 148 0.39 19.52 3.47
N LEU A 149 0.46 18.81 2.35
CA LEU A 149 1.34 19.18 1.23
C LEU A 149 0.80 20.38 0.44
N LEU A 150 -0.52 20.46 0.26
CA LEU A 150 -1.18 21.53 -0.48
C LEU A 150 -1.40 22.80 0.34
N GLU A 151 -1.49 22.71 1.67
CA GLU A 151 -1.72 23.86 2.55
C GLU A 151 -0.67 24.98 2.37
N PRO A 152 0.65 24.71 2.33
CA PRO A 152 1.67 25.73 2.04
C PRO A 152 1.58 26.31 0.62
N LEU A 153 1.09 25.54 -0.35
CA LEU A 153 0.97 25.97 -1.75
C LEU A 153 -0.27 26.87 -1.98
N LEU A 154 -1.37 26.56 -1.29
CA LEU A 154 -2.63 27.33 -1.34
C LEU A 154 -2.60 28.58 -0.45
N SER A 155 -1.69 28.63 0.54
CA SER A 155 -1.53 29.77 1.46
C SER A 155 -0.60 30.87 0.94
N HIS A 156 -0.33 30.95 -0.37
CA HIS A 156 0.38 32.09 -0.96
C HIS A 156 -0.31 33.44 -0.59
N PRO A 157 0.47 34.53 -0.44
CA PRO A 157 0.28 35.65 0.50
C PRO A 157 -0.75 36.69 0.04
N GLY A 158 -1.89 36.28 -0.52
CA GLY A 158 -2.94 37.19 -1.00
C GLY A 158 -4.00 37.58 0.04
N ARG A 159 -3.92 37.05 1.28
CA ARG A 159 -5.03 37.11 2.25
C ARG A 159 -4.72 37.85 3.57
N GLN A 160 -3.62 38.60 3.63
CA GLN A 160 -3.31 39.50 4.75
C GLN A 160 -3.54 41.00 4.43
N ALA A 161 -4.22 41.33 3.33
CA ALA A 161 -4.67 42.70 3.03
C ALA A 161 -6.21 42.71 2.93
N GLY A 162 -6.90 42.81 4.06
CA GLY A 162 -8.35 43.00 4.11
C GLY A 162 -9.03 42.25 5.25
N GLY A 163 -9.08 42.87 6.42
CA GLY A 163 -9.78 42.39 7.60
C GLY A 163 -9.27 43.06 8.86
#